data_AF-A0A841B0M1-F1
#
_entry.id   AF-A0A841B0M1-F1
#
_cell.length_a   1.000
_cell.length_b   1.000
_cell.length_c   1.000
_cell.angle_alpha   90.00
_cell.angle_beta   90.00
_cell.angle_gamma   90.00
#
_symmetry.space_group_name_H-M   'P 1'
#
loop_
_entity.id
_entity.type
_entity.pdbx_description
1 polymer ?
#
loop_
_entity_poly.entity_id
_entity_poly.type
_entity_poly.pdbx_seq_one_letter_code
_entity_poly.pdbx_strand_id
1 'polypeptide(L)' 'MSDVICCARLGEHAQGENHDEAIGLLTQADKEIAKHLRTLLKLKTKAGYSHTPATTDEFKRAGRAAQTLVETAHRVTNVR' A
#
# COMPACT_ATOMS: atom_id res chain seq x y z
N MET A 1 -0.88 -0.42 -7.45
CA MET A 1 -1.95 -1.19 -6.76
C MET A 1 -2.79 -0.30 -5.87
N SER A 2 -2.20 0.52 -4.99
CA SER A 2 -2.93 1.56 -4.25
C SER A 2 -3.77 2.44 -5.18
N ASP A 3 -3.18 2.89 -6.29
CA ASP A 3 -3.82 3.77 -7.28
C ASP A 3 -5.06 3.14 -7.89
N VAL A 4 -5.06 1.84 -8.16
CA VAL A 4 -6.23 1.12 -8.68
C VAL A 4 -7.40 1.18 -7.71
N ILE A 5 -7.13 1.05 -6.41
CA ILE A 5 -8.15 1.12 -5.36
C ILE A 5 -8.67 2.55 -5.22
N CYS A 6 -7.79 3.54 -5.22
CA CYS A 6 -8.17 4.95 -5.18
C CYS A 6 -8.98 5.34 -6.43
N CYS A 7 -8.54 4.98 -7.63
CA CYS A 7 -9.25 5.23 -8.87
C CYS A 7 -10.63 4.57 -8.88
N ALA A 8 -10.73 3.30 -8.47
CA ALA A 8 -12.00 2.58 -8.48
C ALA A 8 -13.02 3.13 -7.47
N ARG A 9 -12.56 3.67 -6.32
CA ARG A 9 -13.45 4.12 -5.24
C ARG A 9 -13.68 5.63 -5.20
N LEU A 10 -12.68 6.42 -5.59
CA LEU A 10 -12.68 7.89 -5.50
C LEU A 10 -12.60 8.56 -6.87
N GLY A 11 -12.22 7.84 -7.92
CA GLY A 11 -11.96 8.43 -9.25
C GLY A 11 -10.61 9.16 -9.35
N GLU A 12 -9.79 9.12 -8.31
CA GLU A 12 -8.52 9.85 -8.21
C GLU A 12 -7.37 8.92 -7.77
N HIS A 13 -6.13 9.30 -8.07
CA HIS A 13 -4.93 8.64 -7.55
C HIS A 13 -3.82 9.65 -7.25
N ALA A 14 -2.88 9.29 -6.38
CA ALA A 14 -1.75 10.15 -6.05
C ALA A 14 -0.86 10.36 -7.28
N GLN A 15 -0.33 11.56 -7.43
CA GLN A 15 0.57 11.90 -8.52
C GLN A 15 2.02 11.92 -8.02
N GLY A 16 2.91 11.22 -8.73
CA GLY A 16 4.34 11.20 -8.41
C GLY A 16 4.73 10.26 -7.27
N GLU A 17 5.87 10.54 -6.62
CA GLU A 17 6.53 9.62 -5.68
C GLU A 17 6.18 9.91 -4.20
N ASN A 18 5.22 10.81 -3.96
CA ASN A 18 4.88 11.23 -2.60
C ASN A 18 4.09 10.13 -1.87
N HIS A 19 4.81 9.40 -1.03
CA HIS A 19 4.26 8.30 -0.23
C HIS A 19 3.13 8.75 0.72
N ASP A 20 3.20 9.96 1.28
CA ASP A 20 2.19 10.46 2.22
C ASP A 20 0.88 10.80 1.52
N GLU A 21 0.95 11.35 0.31
CA GLU A 21 -0.22 11.62 -0.52
C GLU A 21 -0.94 10.31 -0.91
N ALA A 22 -0.17 9.30 -1.35
CA ALA A 22 -0.72 7.97 -1.66
C ALA A 22 -1.38 7.30 -0.46
N ILE A 23 -0.78 7.41 0.73
CA ILE A 23 -1.38 6.93 1.98
C ILE A 23 -2.65 7.72 2.32
N GLY A 24 -2.65 9.04 2.12
CA GLY A 24 -3.78 9.92 2.40
C GLY A 24 -4.99 9.56 1.54
N LEU A 25 -4.81 9.48 0.22
CA LEU A 25 -5.87 9.08 -0.71
C LEU A 25 -6.36 7.66 -0.45
N LEU A 26 -5.45 6.71 -0.22
CA LEU A 26 -5.86 5.34 0.12
C LEU A 26 -6.58 5.28 1.47
N THR A 27 -6.23 6.13 2.44
CA THR A 27 -6.94 6.20 3.72
C THR A 27 -8.38 6.70 3.55
N GLN A 28 -8.60 7.64 2.60
CA GLN A 28 -9.94 8.10 2.24
C GLN A 28 -10.74 6.99 1.54
N ALA A 29 -10.11 6.23 0.64
CA ALA A 29 -10.75 5.13 -0.07
C ALA A 29 -11.02 3.90 0.82
N ASP A 30 -10.07 3.57 1.71
CA ASP A 30 -10.10 2.44 2.62
C ASP A 30 -9.02 2.54 3.72
N LYS A 31 -9.44 2.93 4.93
CA LYS A 31 -8.53 3.10 6.07
C LYS A 31 -7.78 1.82 6.46
N GLU A 32 -8.41 0.66 6.32
CA GLU A 32 -7.78 -0.62 6.70
C GLU A 32 -6.74 -1.02 5.67
N ILE A 33 -7.05 -0.87 4.38
CA ILE A 33 -6.10 -1.18 3.30
C ILE A 33 -4.91 -0.22 3.29
N ALA A 34 -5.11 1.05 3.68
CA ALA A 34 -4.03 2.00 3.86
C ALA A 34 -2.97 1.57 4.89
N LYS A 35 -3.32 0.74 5.89
CA LYS A 35 -2.35 0.19 6.86
C LYS A 35 -1.38 -0.78 6.21
N HIS A 36 -1.84 -1.52 5.19
CA HIS A 36 -0.98 -2.43 4.43
C HIS A 36 0.03 -1.65 3.59
N LEU A 37 -0.39 -0.57 2.92
CA LEU A 37 0.53 0.29 2.18
C LEU A 37 1.58 0.92 3.10
N ARG A 38 1.18 1.43 4.28
CA ARG A 38 2.12 1.93 5.30
C ARG A 38 3.15 0.88 5.72
N THR A 39 2.75 -0.39 5.81
CA THR A 39 3.66 -1.49 6.18
C THR A 39 4.73 -1.71 5.12
N LEU A 40 4.34 -1.71 3.83
CA LEU A 40 5.29 -1.85 2.73
C LEU A 40 6.28 -0.69 2.66
N LEU A 41 5.79 0.54 2.84
CA LEU A 41 6.63 1.74 2.79
C LEU A 41 7.63 1.78 3.95
N LYS A 42 7.23 1.37 5.15
CA LYS A 42 8.16 1.22 6.28
C LYS A 42 9.29 0.23 5.97
N LEU A 43 8.97 -0.91 5.36
CA LEU A 43 9.99 -1.88 4.96
C LEU A 43 10.90 -1.33 3.85
N LYS A 44 10.34 -0.66 2.83
CA LYS A 44 11.11 0.02 1.76
C LYS A 44 12.09 1.03 2.35
N THR A 45 11.63 1.89 3.24
CA THR A 45 12.48 2.90 3.89
C THR A 45 13.57 2.24 4.72
N LYS A 46 13.25 1.21 5.50
CA LYS A 46 14.25 0.49 6.30
C LYS A 46 15.31 -0.17 5.41
N ALA A 47 14.89 -0.87 4.35
CA ALA A 47 15.81 -1.56 3.45
C ALA A 47 16.71 -0.60 2.65
N GLY A 48 16.21 0.58 2.28
CA GLY A 48 16.96 1.55 1.49
C GLY A 48 17.81 2.54 2.30
N TYR A 49 17.44 2.81 3.55
CA TYR A 49 18.01 3.93 4.31
C TYR A 49 18.41 3.60 5.75
N SER A 50 18.09 2.42 6.26
CA SER A 50 18.50 2.02 7.61
C SER A 50 19.81 1.24 7.60
N HIS A 51 20.62 1.46 8.64
CA HIS A 51 21.79 0.62 8.93
C HIS A 51 21.40 -0.74 9.56
N THR A 52 20.14 -0.92 9.96
CA THR A 52 19.64 -2.17 10.52
C THR A 52 18.94 -2.99 9.44
N PRO A 53 19.35 -4.25 9.19
CA PRO A 53 18.69 -5.09 8.21
C PRO A 53 17.24 -5.37 8.62
N ALA A 54 16.39 -5.57 7.62
CA ALA A 54 15.03 -6.03 7.84
C ALA A 54 15.03 -7.49 8.31
N THR A 55 14.20 -7.79 9.30
CA THR A 55 14.05 -9.13 9.88
C THR A 55 13.13 -9.98 9.01
N THR A 56 13.23 -11.30 9.16
CA THR A 56 12.34 -12.25 8.48
C THR A 56 10.86 -12.01 8.80
N ASP A 57 10.54 -11.57 10.02
CA ASP A 57 9.14 -11.24 10.38
C ASP A 57 8.64 -10.00 9.64
N GLU A 58 9.46 -8.95 9.56
CA GLU A 58 9.13 -7.74 8.78
C GLU A 58 8.89 -8.08 7.30
N PHE A 59 9.72 -8.94 6.70
CA PHE A 59 9.51 -9.44 5.34
C PHE A 59 8.20 -10.23 5.21
N LYS A 60 7.93 -11.16 6.12
CA LYS A 60 6.68 -11.95 6.11
C LYS A 60 5.44 -11.05 6.24
N ARG A 61 5.49 -10.07 7.13
CA ARG A 61 4.40 -9.11 7.34
C ARG A 61 4.18 -8.24 6.11
N ALA A 62 5.26 -7.77 5.48
CA ALA A 62 5.18 -7.02 4.24
C ALA A 62 4.61 -7.88 3.09
N GLY A 63 5.06 -9.14 2.95
CA GLY A 63 4.52 -10.06 1.95
C GLY A 63 3.00 -10.23 2.07
N ARG A 64 2.50 -10.47 3.29
CA ARG A 64 1.05 -10.54 3.56
C ARG A 64 0.33 -9.23 3.21
N ALA A 65 0.90 -8.08 3.61
CA ALA A 65 0.33 -6.78 3.29
C ALA A 65 0.25 -6.51 1.77
N ALA A 66 1.29 -6.91 1.01
CA ALA A 66 1.29 -6.81 -0.44
C ALA A 66 0.20 -7.69 -1.07
N GLN A 67 0.07 -8.94 -0.62
CA GLN A 67 -0.97 -9.84 -1.09
C GLN A 67 -2.37 -9.25 -0.86
N THR A 68 -2.65 -8.73 0.33
CA THR A 68 -3.95 -8.11 0.63
C THR A 68 -4.26 -6.90 -0.25
N LEU A 69 -3.25 -6.07 -0.57
CA LEU A 69 -3.40 -4.94 -1.49
C LEU A 69 -3.77 -5.40 -2.90
N VAL A 70 -3.08 -6.42 -3.42
CA VAL A 70 -3.33 -6.98 -4.76
C VAL A 70 -4.70 -7.63 -4.84
N GLU A 71 -5.05 -8.48 -3.87
CA GLU A 71 -6.38 -9.11 -3.82
C GLU A 71 -7.51 -8.08 -3.75
N THR A 72 -7.31 -7.01 -2.98
CA THR A 72 -8.31 -5.95 -2.88
C THR A 72 -8.42 -5.15 -4.17
N ALA A 73 -7.29 -4.83 -4.82
CA ALA A 73 -7.29 -4.21 -6.14
C ALA A 73 -8.05 -5.07 -7.16
N HIS A 74 -7.80 -6.38 -7.19
CA HIS A 74 -8.56 -7.30 -8.06
C HIS A 74 -10.06 -7.28 -7.75
N ARG A 75 -10.44 -7.36 -6.47
CA ARG A 75 -11.86 -7.32 -6.07
C ARG A 75 -12.56 -6.06 -6.56
N VAL A 76 -11.95 -4.89 -6.41
CA VAL A 76 -12.60 -3.63 -6.85
C VAL A 76 -12.63 -3.48 -8.37
N THR A 77 -11.75 -4.14 -9.11
CA THR A 77 -11.78 -4.14 -10.59
C THR A 77 -12.72 -5.18 -11.20
N ASN A 78 -13.01 -6.26 -10.47
CA ASN A 78 -13.86 -7.36 -10.96
C ASN A 78 -15.36 -7.14 -10.70
N VAL A 79 -15.72 -6.08 -9.98
CA VAL A 79 -17.10 -5.65 -9.79
C VAL A 79 -17.45 -4.76 -11.00
N ARG A 80 -17.86 -5.40 -12.10
CA ARG A 80 -18.50 -4.74 -13.25
C ARG A 80 -19.90 -5.30 -13.42
#